data_AF-A0A914YHA7-F1
#
_entry.id   AF-A0A914YHA7-F1
#
_cell.length_a   1.000
_cell.length_b   1.000
_cell.length_c   1.000
_cell.angle_alpha   90.00
_cell.angle_beta   90.00
_cell.angle_gamma   90.00
#
_symmetry.space_group_name_H-M   'P 1'
#
loop_
_entity.id
_entity.type
_entity.pdbx_description
1 polymer ?
#
loop_
_entity_poly.entity_id
_entity_poly.type
_entity_poly.pdbx_seq_one_letter_code
_entity_poly.pdbx_strand_id
1 'polypeptide(L)'
;MIKPSIVYRDKQINLIGSSWRNDENKFLEPADIEKLAIIGYPSRETEDFRDKFLSAARKFGIKIVQSEFCPLRTDNKEEVKRLCETLKADGFTFLFFISDSKELHAAIKYAEIELAIPTEQIKPKSSRGGDTLKNILMKVNLKAAGRNQTITTNPVLATTIGGFDFLGSILTTSLVIGIEMSRASNANRFETDVKQLEPTCVGYAATVDQKGNVMSGGIFFPNCKEYNC
;
A
#
# COMPACT_ATOMS: atom_id res chain seq x y z
N MET A 1 -23.05 -22.35 5.18
CA MET A 1 -22.01 -21.66 4.41
C MET A 1 -20.76 -21.60 5.28
N ILE A 2 -19.64 -22.19 4.82
CA ILE A 2 -18.37 -22.16 5.54
C ILE A 2 -17.81 -20.74 5.43
N LYS A 3 -17.51 -20.10 6.57
CA LYS A 3 -16.88 -18.78 6.58
C LYS A 3 -15.36 -18.96 6.69
N PRO A 4 -14.57 -18.23 5.88
CA PRO A 4 -13.12 -18.23 6.06
C PRO A 4 -12.74 -17.59 7.41
N SER A 5 -11.58 -17.97 7.93
CA SER A 5 -10.95 -17.31 9.06
C SER A 5 -9.78 -16.45 8.60
N ILE A 6 -9.52 -15.37 9.32
CA ILE A 6 -8.38 -14.49 9.09
C ILE A 6 -7.25 -14.89 10.04
N VAL A 7 -6.08 -15.16 9.50
CA VAL A 7 -4.91 -15.61 10.27
C VAL A 7 -3.87 -14.48 10.33
N TYR A 8 -3.49 -14.15 11.56
CA TYR A 8 -2.33 -13.33 11.92
C TYR A 8 -1.28 -14.24 12.57
N ARG A 9 -0.11 -13.69 12.92
CA ARG A 9 1.04 -14.45 13.44
C ARG A 9 0.68 -15.36 14.62
N ASP A 10 -0.02 -14.82 15.60
CA ASP A 10 -0.30 -15.50 16.88
C ASP A 10 -1.79 -15.82 17.07
N LYS A 11 -2.64 -15.55 16.07
CA LYS A 11 -4.09 -15.58 16.24
C LYS A 11 -4.84 -15.86 14.96
N GLN A 12 -5.94 -16.60 15.11
CA GLN A 12 -6.96 -16.77 14.09
C GLN A 12 -8.24 -16.07 14.54
N ILE A 13 -8.83 -15.25 13.66
CA ILE A 13 -10.05 -14.48 13.92
C ILE A 13 -11.14 -14.98 12.98
N ASN A 14 -12.32 -15.28 13.53
CA ASN A 14 -13.50 -15.62 12.75
C ASN A 14 -14.23 -14.35 12.30
N LEU A 15 -14.78 -14.39 11.09
CA LEU A 15 -15.58 -13.29 10.56
C LEU A 15 -16.90 -13.10 11.32
N ILE A 16 -17.18 -11.87 11.73
CA ILE A 16 -18.50 -11.44 12.23
C ILE A 16 -19.22 -10.76 11.06
N GLY A 17 -20.23 -11.43 10.51
CA GLY A 17 -20.83 -11.03 9.22
C GLY A 17 -19.81 -11.13 8.08
N SER A 18 -19.53 -9.99 7.44
CA SER A 18 -18.50 -9.77 6.41
C SER A 18 -17.27 -9.00 6.94
N SER A 19 -17.14 -8.85 8.26
CA SER A 19 -16.13 -7.98 8.88
C SER A 19 -15.30 -8.71 9.93
N TRP A 20 -14.08 -8.21 10.17
CA TRP A 20 -13.25 -8.59 11.30
C TRP A 20 -12.49 -7.36 11.83
N ARG A 21 -12.08 -7.43 13.09
CA ARG A 21 -11.16 -6.46 13.70
C ARG A 21 -9.98 -7.21 14.31
N ASN A 22 -8.83 -6.55 14.30
CA ASN A 22 -7.61 -7.05 14.94
C ASN A 22 -7.16 -6.01 15.95
N ASP A 23 -7.50 -6.23 17.21
CA ASP A 23 -7.26 -5.25 18.28
C ASP A 23 -5.87 -5.42 18.91
N GLU A 24 -5.16 -6.51 18.58
CA GLU A 24 -3.88 -6.88 19.19
C GLU A 24 -2.66 -6.35 18.43
N ASN A 25 -2.88 -5.61 17.34
CA ASN A 25 -1.83 -4.92 16.59
C ASN A 25 -0.65 -5.81 16.20
N LYS A 26 -0.86 -6.97 15.57
CA LYS A 26 0.24 -7.78 15.03
C LYS A 26 -0.06 -8.21 13.60
N PHE A 27 0.92 -8.03 12.72
CA PHE A 27 0.87 -8.56 11.35
C PHE A 27 1.31 -10.03 11.32
N LEU A 28 0.86 -10.77 10.31
CA LEU A 28 1.34 -12.13 10.03
C LEU A 28 2.86 -12.13 9.87
N GLU A 29 3.36 -11.28 8.97
CA GLU A 29 4.78 -11.04 8.73
C GLU A 29 4.99 -9.52 8.66
N PRO A 30 5.41 -8.89 9.75
CA PRO A 30 5.85 -7.50 9.75
C PRO A 30 7.08 -7.33 8.87
N ALA A 31 7.15 -6.17 8.21
CA ALA A 31 8.26 -5.77 7.36
C ALA A 31 9.49 -5.34 8.17
N ASP A 32 10.65 -5.50 7.54
CA ASP A 32 11.91 -4.94 7.99
C ASP A 32 12.29 -3.77 7.06
N ILE A 33 12.34 -2.56 7.61
CA ILE A 33 12.74 -1.33 6.92
C ILE A 33 14.14 -0.96 7.42
N GLU A 34 15.14 -1.02 6.55
CA GLU A 34 16.53 -0.71 6.90
C GLU A 34 16.70 0.78 7.22
N LYS A 35 16.29 1.66 6.30
CA LYS A 35 16.36 3.11 6.47
C LYS A 35 15.07 3.78 6.05
N LEU A 36 14.42 4.46 7.00
CA LEU A 36 13.18 5.21 6.80
C LEU A 36 13.42 6.72 6.85
N ALA A 37 13.08 7.43 5.78
CA ALA A 37 13.01 8.89 5.81
C ALA A 37 11.57 9.31 6.12
N ILE A 38 11.39 10.16 7.14
CA ILE A 38 10.11 10.80 7.46
C ILE A 38 10.20 12.25 7.02
N ILE A 39 9.45 12.60 5.99
CA ILE A 39 9.55 13.85 5.25
C ILE A 39 8.31 14.69 5.54
N GLY A 40 8.47 15.93 6.02
CA GLY A 40 7.32 16.79 6.29
C GLY A 40 7.70 18.21 6.69
N TYR A 41 6.73 19.09 6.73
CA TYR A 41 6.92 20.47 7.15
C TYR A 41 7.25 20.55 8.64
N PRO A 42 8.35 21.21 9.05
CA PRO A 42 8.72 21.35 10.46
C PRO A 42 7.57 21.98 11.26
N SER A 43 6.96 21.17 12.11
CA SER A 43 5.80 21.56 12.91
C SER A 43 5.62 20.56 14.04
N ARG A 44 5.06 21.03 15.16
CA ARG A 44 4.74 20.18 16.31
C ARG A 44 3.82 19.01 15.93
N GLU A 45 2.85 19.22 15.04
CA GLU A 45 1.94 18.16 14.57
C GLU A 45 2.68 17.06 13.80
N THR A 46 3.68 17.44 13.00
CA THR A 46 4.51 16.48 12.24
C THR A 46 5.42 15.67 13.17
N GLU A 47 6.04 16.31 14.16
CA GLU A 47 6.85 15.64 15.18
C GLU A 47 6.02 14.68 16.04
N ASP A 48 4.87 15.15 16.54
CA ASP A 48 3.94 14.34 17.32
C ASP A 48 3.45 13.12 16.51
N PHE A 49 3.16 13.31 15.22
CA PHE A 49 2.78 12.21 14.35
C PHE A 49 3.92 11.22 14.14
N ARG A 50 5.12 11.71 13.83
CA ARG A 50 6.33 10.89 13.65
C ARG A 50 6.52 9.95 14.83
N ASP A 51 6.47 10.49 16.04
CA ASP A 51 6.71 9.71 17.26
C ASP A 51 5.59 8.68 17.51
N LYS A 52 4.33 9.06 17.26
CA LYS A 52 3.18 8.13 17.30
C LYS A 52 3.32 7.01 16.27
N PHE A 53 3.71 7.34 15.05
CA PHE A 53 3.91 6.38 13.96
C PHE A 53 5.01 5.38 14.31
N LEU A 54 6.19 5.85 14.74
CA LEU A 54 7.30 4.98 15.11
C LEU A 54 6.97 4.11 16.33
N SER A 55 6.23 4.65 17.31
CA SER A 55 5.73 3.88 18.45
C SER A 55 4.76 2.79 18.01
N ALA A 56 3.80 3.11 17.14
CA ALA A 56 2.83 2.14 16.65
C ALA A 56 3.46 1.10 15.72
N ALA A 57 4.35 1.48 14.80
CA ALA A 57 5.09 0.56 13.93
C ALA A 57 5.77 -0.55 14.74
N ARG A 58 6.45 -0.18 15.84
CA ARG A 58 7.05 -1.13 16.79
C ARG A 58 6.02 -2.06 17.43
N LYS A 59 4.87 -1.54 17.86
CA LYS A 59 3.78 -2.37 18.41
C LYS A 59 3.25 -3.38 17.40
N PHE A 60 3.18 -2.99 16.13
CA PHE A 60 2.82 -3.85 15.00
C PHE A 60 3.91 -4.81 14.55
N GLY A 61 5.10 -4.73 15.15
CA GLY A 61 6.25 -5.58 14.86
C GLY A 61 7.05 -5.14 13.64
N ILE A 62 6.72 -4.02 12.99
CA ILE A 62 7.54 -3.48 11.90
C ILE A 62 8.87 -3.04 12.50
N LYS A 63 9.96 -3.60 11.98
CA LYS A 63 11.31 -3.24 12.39
C LYS A 63 11.78 -2.07 11.54
N ILE A 64 12.15 -0.97 12.17
CA ILE A 64 12.79 0.18 11.52
C ILE A 64 14.18 0.27 12.13
N VAL A 65 15.23 -0.06 11.35
CA VAL A 65 16.61 -0.10 11.85
C VAL A 65 17.14 1.31 12.07
N GLN A 66 16.94 2.19 11.08
CA GLN A 66 17.26 3.61 11.18
C GLN A 66 16.10 4.45 10.67
N SER A 67 15.81 5.56 11.35
CA SER A 67 14.83 6.56 10.90
C SER A 67 15.40 7.96 11.00
N GLU A 68 15.14 8.80 10.01
CA GLU A 68 15.57 10.19 9.99
C GLU A 68 14.40 11.13 9.64
N PHE A 69 14.35 12.31 10.26
CA PHE A 69 13.42 13.35 9.88
C PHE A 69 14.07 14.28 8.84
N CYS A 70 13.45 14.38 7.68
CA CYS A 70 13.95 15.17 6.56
C CYS A 70 12.97 16.34 6.32
N PRO A 71 13.34 17.59 6.66
CA PRO A 71 12.41 18.71 6.59
C PRO A 71 12.04 19.02 5.13
N LEU A 72 10.73 19.02 4.85
CA LEU A 72 10.19 19.50 3.60
C LEU A 72 10.13 21.03 3.63
N ARG A 73 10.70 21.68 2.61
CA ARG A 73 10.82 23.15 2.55
C ARG A 73 9.96 23.79 1.45
N THR A 74 9.38 22.97 0.59
CA THR A 74 8.85 23.39 -0.71
C THR A 74 7.85 22.36 -1.23
N ASP A 75 6.87 22.85 -2.00
CA ASP A 75 5.96 22.02 -2.79
C ASP A 75 6.41 21.90 -4.26
N ASN A 76 7.58 22.45 -4.62
CA ASN A 76 8.12 22.35 -5.97
C ASN A 76 8.45 20.88 -6.31
N LYS A 77 7.95 20.42 -7.46
CA LYS A 77 8.02 19.00 -7.87
C LYS A 77 9.45 18.56 -8.15
N GLU A 78 10.24 19.41 -8.79
CA GLU A 78 11.63 19.13 -9.14
C GLU A 78 12.50 19.04 -7.89
N GLU A 79 12.27 19.91 -6.91
CA GLU A 79 12.96 19.88 -5.61
C GLU A 79 12.58 18.63 -4.80
N VAL A 80 11.31 18.22 -4.80
CA VAL A 80 10.90 16.96 -4.16
C VAL A 80 11.51 15.74 -4.85
N LYS A 81 11.59 15.73 -6.18
CA LYS A 81 12.29 14.67 -6.92
C LYS A 81 13.76 14.59 -6.53
N ARG A 82 14.47 15.72 -6.50
CA ARG A 82 15.88 15.79 -6.07
C ARG A 82 16.09 15.32 -4.63
N LEU A 83 15.15 15.65 -3.73
CA LEU A 83 15.16 15.15 -2.36
C LEU A 83 15.05 13.62 -2.33
N CYS A 84 14.11 13.04 -3.08
CA CYS A 84 13.97 11.58 -3.19
C CYS A 84 15.22 10.91 -3.77
N GLU A 85 15.83 11.51 -4.81
CA GLU A 85 17.09 11.02 -5.42
C GLU A 85 18.23 11.00 -4.40
N THR A 86 18.37 12.08 -3.63
CA THR A 86 19.39 12.21 -2.57
C THR A 86 19.19 11.16 -1.50
N LEU A 87 17.98 11.01 -0.97
CA LEU A 87 17.68 10.02 0.06
C LEU A 87 17.88 8.59 -0.45
N LYS A 88 17.51 8.30 -1.70
CA LYS A 88 17.80 6.98 -2.29
C LYS A 88 19.32 6.74 -2.37
N ALA A 89 20.10 7.74 -2.78
CA ALA A 89 21.56 7.64 -2.84
C ALA A 89 22.19 7.42 -1.44
N ASP A 90 21.58 8.00 -0.40
CA ASP A 90 21.97 7.81 1.02
C ASP A 90 21.53 6.45 1.61
N GLY A 91 20.88 5.62 0.78
CA GLY A 91 20.48 4.26 1.12
C GLY A 91 19.15 4.14 1.85
N PHE A 92 18.30 5.17 1.82
CA PHE A 92 16.93 5.05 2.33
C PHE A 92 16.13 4.04 1.50
N THR A 93 15.42 3.14 2.17
CA THR A 93 14.64 2.06 1.54
C THR A 93 13.14 2.31 1.57
N PHE A 94 12.69 3.35 2.27
CA PHE A 94 11.30 3.77 2.35
C PHE A 94 11.21 5.27 2.64
N LEU A 95 10.34 5.98 1.92
CA LEU A 95 10.10 7.42 2.13
C LEU A 95 8.66 7.67 2.61
N PHE A 96 8.49 8.32 3.75
CA PHE A 96 7.19 8.57 4.34
C PHE A 96 6.90 10.07 4.42
N PHE A 97 5.94 10.55 3.63
CA PHE A 97 5.60 11.96 3.52
C PHE A 97 4.41 12.34 4.41
N ILE A 98 4.55 13.44 5.13
CA ILE A 98 3.52 14.08 5.94
C ILE A 98 3.25 15.45 5.29
N SER A 99 2.27 15.49 4.40
CA SER A 99 1.91 16.69 3.64
C SER A 99 0.44 16.63 3.19
N ASP A 100 -0.26 17.75 3.26
CA ASP A 100 -1.62 17.92 2.74
C ASP A 100 -1.68 18.40 1.28
N SER A 101 -0.52 18.73 0.68
CA SER A 101 -0.40 19.16 -0.70
C SER A 101 -0.82 18.06 -1.68
N LYS A 102 -1.79 18.39 -2.55
CA LYS A 102 -2.27 17.48 -3.60
C LYS A 102 -1.29 17.45 -4.76
N GLU A 103 -0.66 18.58 -5.03
CA GLU A 103 0.32 18.81 -6.08
C GLU A 103 1.55 17.93 -5.87
N LEU A 104 1.96 17.75 -4.61
CA LEU A 104 3.03 16.84 -4.22
C LEU A 104 2.66 15.37 -4.38
N HIS A 105 1.39 15.00 -4.26
CA HIS A 105 0.99 13.59 -4.36
C HIS A 105 1.43 12.96 -5.68
N ALA A 106 1.17 13.66 -6.79
CA ALA A 106 1.58 13.20 -8.11
C ALA A 106 3.10 13.14 -8.25
N ALA A 107 3.83 14.14 -7.73
CA ALA A 107 5.29 14.18 -7.80
C ALA A 107 5.94 13.04 -6.99
N ILE A 108 5.44 12.78 -5.78
CA ILE A 108 5.89 11.67 -4.93
C ILE A 108 5.65 10.32 -5.62
N LYS A 109 4.47 10.15 -6.25
CA LYS A 109 4.14 8.90 -6.96
C LYS A 109 4.95 8.71 -8.24
N TYR A 110 5.27 9.79 -8.94
CA TYR A 110 6.18 9.73 -10.08
C TYR A 110 7.60 9.33 -9.65
N ALA A 111 8.11 9.93 -8.57
CA ALA A 111 9.40 9.57 -8.00
C ALA A 111 9.43 8.11 -7.48
N GLU A 112 8.34 7.61 -6.89
CA GLU A 112 8.21 6.20 -6.49
C GLU A 112 8.45 5.25 -7.66
N ILE A 113 7.89 5.57 -8.83
CA ILE A 113 8.03 4.75 -10.05
C ILE A 113 9.45 4.88 -10.62
N GLU A 114 9.93 6.10 -10.85
CA GLU A 114 11.25 6.33 -11.46
C GLU A 114 12.40 5.80 -10.60
N LEU A 115 12.30 5.98 -9.29
CA LEU A 115 13.35 5.63 -8.35
C LEU A 115 13.13 4.24 -7.73
N ALA A 116 12.02 3.55 -8.04
CA ALA A 116 11.71 2.24 -7.46
C ALA A 116 11.88 2.19 -5.92
N ILE A 117 11.50 3.28 -5.24
CA ILE A 117 11.56 3.41 -3.78
C ILE A 117 10.13 3.54 -3.25
N PRO A 118 9.68 2.65 -2.35
CA PRO A 118 8.32 2.73 -1.81
C PRO A 118 8.09 4.03 -1.05
N THR A 119 6.95 4.67 -1.32
CA THR A 119 6.53 5.91 -0.66
C THR A 119 5.13 5.78 -0.08
N GLU A 120 4.87 6.41 1.06
CA GLU A 120 3.51 6.64 1.54
C GLU A 120 3.34 8.11 1.90
N GLN A 121 2.24 8.74 1.47
CA GLN A 121 1.91 10.10 1.85
C GLN A 121 0.65 10.09 2.71
N ILE A 122 0.68 10.84 3.81
CA ILE A 122 -0.48 11.08 4.65
C ILE A 122 -0.76 12.57 4.82
N LYS A 123 -2.01 12.88 5.11
CA LYS A 123 -2.42 14.24 5.49
C LYS A 123 -2.39 14.37 7.01
N PRO A 124 -1.78 15.41 7.60
CA PRO A 124 -1.72 15.58 9.06
C PRO A 124 -3.09 15.46 9.75
N LYS A 125 -4.14 16.08 9.19
CA LYS A 125 -5.51 16.04 9.73
C LYS A 125 -6.13 14.63 9.80
N SER A 126 -5.72 13.71 8.90
CA SER A 126 -6.24 12.34 8.88
C SER A 126 -5.66 11.47 9.99
N SER A 127 -4.59 11.91 10.65
CA SER A 127 -3.85 11.14 11.66
C SER A 127 -4.47 11.09 13.05
N ARG A 128 -5.61 11.76 13.27
CA ARG A 128 -6.20 11.92 14.61
C ARG A 128 -6.99 10.69 15.10
N GLY A 129 -7.31 9.74 14.22
CA GLY A 129 -8.03 8.51 14.57
C GLY A 129 -7.11 7.30 14.73
N GLY A 130 -7.30 6.49 15.77
CA GLY A 130 -6.54 5.25 15.99
C GLY A 130 -6.65 4.26 14.83
N ASP A 131 -7.84 4.15 14.22
CA ASP A 131 -8.08 3.30 13.05
C ASP A 131 -7.30 3.78 11.81
N THR A 132 -7.08 5.09 11.67
CA THR A 132 -6.31 5.63 10.53
C THR A 132 -4.84 5.22 10.61
N LEU A 133 -4.24 5.25 11.81
CA LEU A 133 -2.84 4.85 11.97
C LEU A 133 -2.63 3.37 11.65
N LYS A 134 -3.55 2.50 12.08
CA LYS A 134 -3.52 1.09 11.72
C LYS A 134 -3.59 0.87 10.20
N ASN A 135 -4.48 1.57 9.51
CA ASN A 135 -4.58 1.50 8.05
C ASN A 135 -3.30 2.00 7.34
N ILE A 136 -2.66 3.05 7.88
CA ILE A 136 -1.37 3.53 7.39
C ILE A 136 -0.31 2.43 7.55
N LEU A 137 -0.21 1.82 8.74
CA LEU A 137 0.76 0.76 9.01
C LEU A 137 0.53 -0.48 8.14
N MET A 138 -0.73 -0.84 7.87
CA MET A 138 -1.06 -1.93 6.95
C MET A 138 -0.52 -1.67 5.53
N LYS A 139 -0.58 -0.43 5.05
CA LYS A 139 -0.03 -0.08 3.73
C LYS A 139 1.50 -0.08 3.74
N VAL A 140 2.11 0.52 4.76
CA VAL A 140 3.57 0.56 4.92
C VAL A 140 4.12 -0.87 4.97
N ASN A 141 3.48 -1.75 5.73
CA ASN A 141 3.88 -3.15 5.85
C ASN A 141 3.88 -3.84 4.48
N LEU A 142 2.79 -3.73 3.71
CA LEU A 142 2.70 -4.34 2.38
C LEU A 142 3.74 -3.76 1.41
N LYS A 143 3.93 -2.44 1.42
CA LYS A 143 4.91 -1.74 0.56
C LYS A 143 6.36 -2.09 0.89
N ALA A 144 6.64 -2.43 2.14
CA ALA A 144 7.92 -2.91 2.62
C ALA A 144 8.01 -4.46 2.62
N ALA A 145 7.24 -5.12 1.75
CA ALA A 145 7.22 -6.57 1.53
C ALA A 145 6.76 -7.44 2.73
N GLY A 146 6.14 -6.86 3.75
CA GLY A 146 5.46 -7.58 4.82
C GLY A 146 4.08 -8.12 4.39
N ARG A 147 3.50 -9.01 5.21
CA ARG A 147 2.17 -9.59 5.06
C ARG A 147 1.30 -9.25 6.27
N ASN A 148 0.17 -8.59 6.06
CA ASN A 148 -0.70 -8.18 7.16
C ASN A 148 -1.45 -9.35 7.79
N GLN A 149 -2.09 -10.17 6.95
CA GLN A 149 -2.87 -11.34 7.33
C GLN A 149 -2.88 -12.34 6.17
N THR A 150 -3.38 -13.55 6.41
CA THR A 150 -3.80 -14.48 5.37
C THR A 150 -5.20 -15.03 5.67
N ILE A 151 -5.76 -15.76 4.72
CA ILE A 151 -7.08 -16.37 4.84
C ILE A 151 -6.89 -17.88 4.85
N THR A 152 -7.56 -18.56 5.78
CA THR A 152 -7.66 -20.01 5.78
C THR A 152 -9.12 -20.41 5.75
N THR A 153 -9.47 -21.32 4.85
CA THR A 153 -10.65 -22.17 4.99
C THR A 153 -10.41 -23.10 6.17
N ASN A 154 -11.35 -23.19 7.10
CA ASN A 154 -11.18 -24.03 8.28
C ASN A 154 -11.04 -25.51 7.84
N PRO A 155 -9.89 -26.18 8.08
CA PRO A 155 -9.69 -27.57 7.66
C PRO A 155 -10.64 -28.55 8.39
N VAL A 156 -11.21 -28.14 9.54
CA VAL A 156 -12.17 -28.94 10.30
C VAL A 156 -13.50 -29.14 9.55
N LEU A 157 -13.78 -28.37 8.49
CA LEU A 157 -15.02 -28.49 7.69
C LEU A 157 -14.80 -29.01 6.27
N ALA A 158 -13.55 -29.12 5.80
CA ALA A 158 -13.24 -29.85 4.56
C ALA A 158 -13.65 -31.33 4.67
N THR A 159 -13.69 -31.87 5.89
CA THR A 159 -14.10 -33.24 6.19
C THR A 159 -15.60 -33.54 5.99
N THR A 160 -16.48 -32.55 5.79
CA THR A 160 -17.94 -32.82 5.81
C THR A 160 -18.62 -32.91 4.44
N ILE A 161 -17.98 -32.48 3.34
CA ILE A 161 -18.43 -32.79 1.98
C ILE A 161 -17.20 -33.00 1.10
N GLY A 162 -16.71 -34.23 1.02
CA GLY A 162 -15.72 -34.66 0.02
C GLY A 162 -14.26 -34.25 0.23
N GLY A 163 -13.87 -33.65 1.36
CA GLY A 163 -12.45 -33.43 1.69
C GLY A 163 -11.75 -32.31 0.92
N PHE A 164 -12.42 -31.67 -0.04
CA PHE A 164 -11.75 -30.78 -1.00
C PHE A 164 -11.72 -29.33 -0.51
N ASP A 165 -10.54 -28.89 -0.04
CA ASP A 165 -10.26 -27.48 0.20
C ASP A 165 -10.07 -26.74 -1.13
N PHE A 166 -11.17 -26.31 -1.74
CA PHE A 166 -11.15 -25.63 -3.04
C PHE A 166 -10.28 -24.37 -3.05
N LEU A 167 -10.34 -23.56 -1.98
CA LEU A 167 -9.56 -22.33 -1.91
C LEU A 167 -8.08 -22.61 -1.64
N GLY A 168 -7.75 -23.51 -0.70
CA GLY A 168 -6.36 -23.92 -0.48
C GLY A 168 -5.75 -24.59 -1.70
N SER A 169 -6.50 -25.45 -2.40
CA SER A 169 -6.07 -26.07 -3.65
C SER A 169 -5.81 -25.03 -4.74
N ILE A 170 -6.75 -24.11 -5.00
CA ILE A 170 -6.54 -23.07 -6.03
C ILE A 170 -5.36 -22.17 -5.69
N LEU A 171 -5.23 -21.71 -4.45
CA LEU A 171 -4.14 -20.81 -4.09
C LEU A 171 -2.77 -21.49 -4.14
N THR A 172 -2.70 -22.80 -3.94
CA THR A 172 -1.44 -23.56 -3.99
C THR A 172 -1.07 -24.08 -5.37
N THR A 173 -2.05 -24.33 -6.26
CA THR A 173 -1.82 -24.93 -7.59
C THR A 173 -2.11 -24.01 -8.77
N SER A 174 -2.68 -22.84 -8.54
CA SER A 174 -3.14 -21.94 -9.61
C SER A 174 -2.56 -20.55 -9.49
N LEU A 175 -2.35 -19.91 -10.64
CA LEU A 175 -2.08 -18.49 -10.74
C LEU A 175 -3.42 -17.75 -10.78
N VAL A 176 -3.70 -16.90 -9.79
CA VAL A 176 -4.88 -16.02 -9.79
C VAL A 176 -4.49 -14.69 -10.39
N ILE A 177 -5.18 -14.27 -11.46
CA ILE A 177 -4.96 -13.00 -12.14
C ILE A 177 -6.24 -12.15 -12.07
N GLY A 178 -6.12 -10.94 -11.55
CA GLY A 178 -7.12 -9.89 -11.69
C GLY A 178 -6.71 -8.92 -12.79
N ILE A 179 -7.64 -8.57 -13.67
CA ILE A 179 -7.44 -7.59 -14.73
C ILE A 179 -8.54 -6.55 -14.61
N GLU A 180 -8.17 -5.27 -14.61
CA GLU A 180 -9.10 -4.16 -14.58
C GLU A 180 -8.76 -3.16 -15.68
N MET A 181 -9.81 -2.60 -16.30
CA MET A 181 -9.68 -1.54 -17.27
C MET A 181 -10.35 -0.29 -16.72
N SER A 182 -9.58 0.79 -16.60
CA SER A 182 -10.08 2.10 -16.20
C SER A 182 -10.04 3.05 -17.39
N ARG A 183 -11.18 3.68 -17.67
CA ARG A 183 -11.27 4.80 -18.60
C ARG A 183 -11.34 6.09 -17.79
N ALA A 184 -10.66 7.13 -18.26
CA ALA A 184 -10.83 8.46 -17.71
C ALA A 184 -12.32 8.83 -17.70
N SER A 185 -12.85 9.19 -16.54
CA SER A 185 -14.20 9.73 -16.48
C SER A 185 -14.16 11.14 -17.08
N ASN A 186 -14.93 11.39 -18.14
CA ASN A 186 -15.19 12.72 -18.68
C ASN A 186 -15.89 13.58 -17.60
N ALA A 187 -15.14 14.09 -16.62
CA ALA A 187 -15.68 14.87 -15.51
C ALA A 187 -16.08 16.29 -15.94
N ASN A 188 -15.63 16.74 -17.12
CA ASN A 188 -16.05 18.00 -17.73
C ASN A 188 -16.82 17.73 -19.03
N ARG A 189 -18.06 17.24 -18.92
CA ARG A 189 -18.99 17.07 -20.06
C ARG A 189 -19.46 18.40 -20.70
N PHE A 190 -18.91 19.54 -20.31
CA PHE A 190 -19.34 20.87 -20.77
C PHE A 190 -18.32 21.63 -21.62
N GLU A 191 -17.14 21.08 -21.89
CA GLU A 191 -16.22 21.66 -22.87
C GLU A 191 -16.29 20.85 -24.16
N THR A 192 -17.13 21.35 -25.07
CA THR A 192 -17.18 20.97 -26.49
C THR A 192 -15.89 21.38 -27.15
N ASP A 193 -14.82 20.62 -26.96
CA ASP A 193 -13.70 20.61 -27.89
C ASP A 193 -13.05 19.23 -27.90
N VAL A 194 -13.13 18.59 -29.07
CA VAL A 194 -12.46 17.32 -29.38
C VAL A 194 -10.96 17.59 -29.37
N LYS A 195 -10.22 17.26 -28.31
CA LYS A 195 -8.76 17.03 -28.35
C LYS A 195 -8.23 16.45 -27.02
N GLN A 196 -7.60 15.28 -27.13
CA GLN A 196 -7.05 14.41 -26.07
C GLN A 196 -8.09 13.56 -25.32
N LEU A 197 -8.51 12.48 -25.97
CA LEU A 197 -9.01 11.31 -25.26
C LEU A 197 -7.87 10.80 -24.36
N GLU A 198 -8.05 10.87 -23.04
CA GLU A 198 -7.08 10.26 -22.13
C GLU A 198 -7.00 8.74 -22.41
N PRO A 199 -5.78 8.15 -22.39
CA PRO A 199 -5.61 6.75 -22.74
C PRO A 199 -6.35 5.85 -21.73
N THR A 200 -6.95 4.77 -22.24
CA THR A 200 -7.44 3.70 -21.36
C THR A 200 -6.24 3.10 -20.63
N CYS A 201 -6.38 2.92 -19.32
CA CYS A 201 -5.40 2.26 -18.47
C CYS A 201 -5.86 0.83 -18.24
N VAL A 202 -4.99 -0.15 -18.52
CA VAL A 202 -5.24 -1.55 -18.17
C VAL A 202 -4.25 -1.96 -17.11
N GLY A 203 -4.77 -2.31 -15.94
CA GLY A 203 -3.99 -2.85 -14.83
C GLY A 203 -4.20 -4.36 -14.72
N TYR A 204 -3.14 -5.07 -14.33
CA TYR A 204 -3.26 -6.46 -13.92
C TYR A 204 -2.51 -6.67 -12.60
N ALA A 205 -2.97 -7.65 -11.83
CA ALA A 205 -2.30 -8.15 -10.64
C ALA A 205 -2.41 -9.67 -10.61
N ALA A 206 -1.32 -10.34 -10.29
CA ALA A 206 -1.25 -11.79 -10.22
C ALA A 206 -0.62 -12.24 -8.90
N THR A 207 -1.13 -13.33 -8.32
CA THR A 207 -0.55 -13.92 -7.11
C THR A 207 0.85 -14.46 -7.37
N VAL A 208 1.80 -14.15 -6.49
CA VAL A 208 3.19 -14.65 -6.57
C VAL A 208 3.57 -15.53 -5.40
N ASP A 209 2.64 -15.81 -4.49
CA ASP A 209 2.80 -16.78 -3.40
C ASP A 209 1.64 -17.78 -3.34
N GLN A 210 1.91 -18.95 -2.78
CA GLN A 210 0.94 -20.04 -2.61
C GLN A 210 -0.19 -19.73 -1.62
N LYS A 211 -0.09 -18.60 -0.93
CA LYS A 211 -1.08 -18.12 0.05
C LYS A 211 -1.98 -17.03 -0.52
N GLY A 212 -1.72 -16.57 -1.76
CA GLY A 212 -2.46 -15.49 -2.42
C GLY A 212 -2.39 -14.14 -1.71
N ASN A 213 -1.39 -13.91 -0.85
CA ASN A 213 -1.25 -12.66 -0.09
C ASN A 213 -0.34 -11.65 -0.78
N VAL A 214 0.56 -12.11 -1.64
CA VAL A 214 1.49 -11.26 -2.37
C VAL A 214 1.07 -11.25 -3.83
N MET A 215 0.90 -10.04 -4.35
CA MET A 215 0.56 -9.83 -5.76
C MET A 215 1.65 -9.00 -6.43
N SER A 216 2.00 -9.38 -7.64
CA SER A 216 2.79 -8.55 -8.56
C SER A 216 1.89 -8.08 -9.69
N GLY A 217 2.09 -6.87 -10.17
CA GLY A 217 1.22 -6.29 -11.18
C GLY A 217 1.94 -5.33 -12.10
N GLY A 218 1.22 -4.90 -13.11
CA GLY A 218 1.70 -3.94 -14.08
C GLY A 218 0.55 -3.16 -14.69
N ILE A 219 0.91 -2.08 -15.38
CA ILE A 219 -0.02 -1.21 -16.08
C ILE A 219 0.47 -1.06 -17.52
N PHE A 220 -0.45 -1.07 -18.48
CA PHE A 220 -0.16 -0.70 -19.86
C PHE A 220 -1.29 0.14 -20.47
N PHE A 221 -0.93 0.93 -21.48
CA PHE A 221 -1.82 1.86 -22.17
C PHE A 221 -2.03 1.39 -23.62
N PRO A 222 -3.06 0.57 -23.90
CA PRO A 222 -3.23 -0.08 -25.21
C PRO A 222 -3.36 0.90 -26.38
N ASN A 223 -3.89 2.10 -26.15
CA ASN A 223 -4.16 3.08 -27.20
C ASN A 223 -3.13 4.22 -27.26
N CYS A 224 -1.99 4.11 -26.57
CA CYS A 224 -1.01 5.20 -26.51
C CYS A 224 -0.41 5.59 -27.89
N LYS A 225 -0.46 4.71 -28.90
CA LYS A 225 0.06 5.02 -30.25
C LYS A 225 -0.75 6.07 -31.02
N GLU A 226 -1.99 6.33 -30.63
CA GLU A 226 -2.86 7.33 -31.27
C GLU A 226 -2.71 8.73 -30.66
N TYR A 227 -1.94 8.83 -29.56
CA TYR A 227 -1.63 10.08 -28.88
C TYR A 227 -0.14 10.31 -29.04
N ASN A 228 0.29 11.47 -29.54
CA ASN A 228 1.71 11.82 -29.63
C ASN A 228 2.31 11.95 -28.21
N CYS A 229 2.67 10.81 -27.60
CA CYS A 229 3.35 10.71 -26.33
C CYS A 229 4.88 10.71 -26.54
#